data_AF-A0A0P9N764-F1
#
_entry.id   AF-A0A0P9N764-F1
#
_cell.length_a   1.000
_cell.length_b   1.000
_cell.length_c   1.000
_cell.angle_alpha   90.00
_cell.angle_beta   90.00
_cell.angle_gamma   90.00
#
_symmetry.space_group_name_H-M   'P 1'
#
loop_
_entity.id
_entity.type
_entity.pdbx_description
1 polymer ?
#
loop_
_entity_poly.entity_id
_entity_poly.type
_entity_poly.pdbx_seq_one_letter_code
_entity_poly.pdbx_strand_id
1 'polypeptide(L)' 'QSQTVNPRTVTIASRDSDSFVLTDGVKAGEKVVSAGVNSLKPGQKVKVDEESPR' A
#
# COMPACT_ATOMS: atom_id res chain seq x y z
N GLN A 1 3.23 2.62 -17.01
CA GLN A 1 2.96 1.66 -15.91
C GLN A 1 1.47 1.69 -15.57
N SER A 2 0.81 0.54 -15.46
CA SER A 2 -0.58 0.46 -15.00
C SER A 2 -0.64 0.75 -13.50
N GLN A 3 -1.04 1.96 -13.12
CA GLN A 3 -1.26 2.37 -11.73
C GLN A 3 -2.57 1.76 -11.22
N THR A 4 -2.63 0.43 -11.09
CA THR A 4 -3.82 -0.30 -10.62
C THR A 4 -3.52 -0.94 -9.27
N VAL A 5 -4.54 -1.01 -8.40
CA VAL A 5 -4.38 -1.63 -7.08
C VAL A 5 -4.76 -3.10 -7.10
N ASN A 6 -4.09 -3.90 -6.28
CA ASN A 6 -4.44 -5.29 -6.05
C ASN A 6 -4.34 -5.60 -4.55
N PRO A 7 -5.44 -5.99 -3.87
CA PRO A 7 -5.36 -6.43 -2.49
C PRO A 7 -4.42 -7.62 -2.35
N ARG A 8 -3.62 -7.61 -1.29
CA ARG A 8 -2.67 -8.67 -0.98
C ARG A 8 -2.71 -8.96 0.51
N THR A 9 -2.72 -10.24 0.85
CA THR A 9 -2.56 -10.70 2.23
C THR A 9 -1.13 -10.45 2.70
N VAL A 10 -1.00 -9.96 3.93
CA VAL A 10 0.30 -9.69 4.56
C VAL A 10 0.33 -10.25 5.98
N THR A 11 1.51 -10.48 6.53
CA THR A 11 1.69 -10.98 7.91
C THR A 11 2.30 -9.88 8.79
N ILE A 12 1.61 -9.55 9.88
CA ILE A 12 2.01 -8.51 10.84
C ILE A 12 2.71 -9.19 12.02
N ALA A 13 3.92 -8.75 12.35
CA ALA A 13 4.62 -9.13 13.57
C ALA A 13 4.25 -8.23 14.76
N SER A 14 4.18 -6.92 14.54
CA SER A 14 3.78 -5.96 15.57
C SER A 14 3.09 -4.74 14.96
N ARG A 15 2.34 -4.04 15.80
CA ARG A 15 1.57 -2.84 15.45
C ARG A 15 1.80 -1.78 16.52
N ASP A 16 2.09 -0.57 16.05
CA ASP A 16 2.14 0.65 16.86
C ASP A 16 0.96 1.58 16.49
N SER A 17 0.94 2.81 17.01
CA SER A 17 -0.13 3.78 16.74
C SER A 17 -0.26 4.09 15.24
N ASP A 18 0.87 4.31 14.57
CA ASP A 18 0.92 4.84 13.20
C ASP A 18 1.75 3.97 12.25
N SER A 19 2.27 2.82 12.73
CA SER A 19 3.14 1.94 11.95
C SER A 19 2.89 0.46 12.26
N PHE A 20 3.39 -0.40 11.37
CA PHE A 20 3.29 -1.86 11.47
C PHE A 20 4.62 -2.49 11.06
N VAL A 21 5.02 -3.55 11.75
CA VAL A 21 6.15 -4.39 11.33
C VAL A 21 5.60 -5.60 10.59
N LEU A 22 6.01 -5.76 9.33
CA LEU A 22 5.57 -6.83 8.44
C LEU A 22 6.67 -7.90 8.35
N THR A 23 6.29 -9.18 8.44
CA THR A 23 7.22 -10.30 8.24
C THR A 23 7.11 -10.91 6.85
N ASP A 24 5.97 -10.74 6.18
CA ASP A 24 5.75 -11.23 4.82
C ASP A 24 4.65 -10.43 4.10
N GLY A 25 4.62 -10.56 2.77
CA GLY A 25 3.57 -10.04 1.89
C GLY A 25 3.92 -8.77 1.13
N VAL A 26 5.00 -8.06 1.50
CA VAL A 26 5.46 -6.85 0.79
C VAL A 26 6.98 -6.88 0.66
N LYS A 27 7.52 -6.43 -0.48
CA LYS A 27 8.98 -6.33 -0.71
C LYS A 27 9.45 -4.89 -0.64
N ALA A 28 10.72 -4.69 -0.28
CA ALA A 28 11.34 -3.37 -0.33
C ALA A 28 11.24 -2.77 -1.75
N GLY A 29 10.85 -1.50 -1.83
CA GLY A 29 10.61 -0.80 -3.10
C GLY A 29 9.20 -1.00 -3.69
N GLU A 30 8.35 -1.86 -3.12
CA GLU A 30 6.93 -1.93 -3.49
C GLU A 30 6.18 -0.69 -2.98
N LYS A 31 5.30 -0.14 -3.82
CA LYS A 31 4.40 0.97 -3.45
C LYS A 31 3.10 0.39 -2.93
N VAL A 32 2.72 0.76 -1.70
CA VAL A 32 1.44 0.39 -1.08
C VAL A 32 0.53 1.60 -1.00
N VAL A 33 -0.79 1.38 -1.06
CA VAL A 33 -1.78 2.45 -0.91
C VAL A 33 -2.13 2.60 0.57
N SER A 34 -1.95 3.79 1.13
CA SER A 34 -2.28 4.10 2.52
C SER A 34 -3.58 4.90 2.69
N ALA A 35 -4.05 5.57 1.63
CA ALA A 35 -5.24 6.42 1.67
C ALA A 35 -6.42 5.83 0.90
N GLY A 36 -7.64 5.99 1.42
CA GLY A 36 -8.87 5.62 0.72
C GLY A 36 -9.09 4.11 0.53
N VAL A 37 -8.28 3.25 1.15
CA VAL A 37 -8.30 1.79 0.93
C VAL A 37 -9.64 1.11 1.21
N ASN A 38 -10.49 1.70 2.05
CA ASN A 38 -11.83 1.19 2.35
C ASN A 38 -12.79 1.23 1.14
N SER A 39 -12.52 2.06 0.13
CA SER A 39 -13.40 2.28 -1.02
C SER A 39 -12.84 1.75 -2.34
N LEU A 40 -11.57 1.29 -2.35
CA LEU A 40 -10.91 0.83 -3.56
C LEU A 40 -11.39 -0.56 -3.97
N LYS A 41 -11.56 -0.77 -5.28
CA LYS A 41 -11.87 -2.07 -5.86
C LYS A 41 -10.59 -2.73 -6.41
N PRO A 42 -10.48 -4.07 -6.38
CA PRO A 42 -9.40 -4.77 -7.06
C PRO A 42 -9.30 -4.36 -8.53
N GLY A 43 -8.08 -4.11 -9.03
CA GLY A 43 -7.82 -3.66 -10.39
C GLY A 43 -8.15 -2.19 -10.66
N GLN A 44 -8.65 -1.44 -9.67
CA GLN A 44 -8.99 -0.03 -9.85
C GLN A 44 -7.75 0.79 -10.18
N LYS A 45 -7.85 1.60 -11.23
CA LYS A 45 -6.80 2.57 -11.56
C LYS A 45 -6.80 3.69 -10.52
N VAL A 46 -5.64 3.93 -9.93
CA VAL A 46 -5.37 5.01 -8.99
C VAL A 46 -4.43 6.01 -9.63
N LYS A 47 -4.47 7.25 -9.13
CA LYS A 47 -3.43 8.23 -9.42
C LYS A 47 -2.41 8.12 -8.30
N VAL A 48 -1.16 7.88 -8.66
CA VAL A 48 -0.05 8.02 -7.74
C VAL A 48 0.41 9.47 -7.87
N ASP A 49 0.17 10.29 -6.85
CA ASP A 49 0.78 11.60 -6.78
C ASP A 49 2.29 11.37 -6.57
N GLU A 50 3.06 11.47 -7.64
CA GLU A 50 4.52 11.46 -7.57
C GLU A 50 4.97 12.78 -6.96
N GLU A 51 5.26 12.73 -5.66
CA GLU A 51 6.16 13.61 -4.92
C GLU A 51 5.88 15.13 -5.02
N SER A 52 5.34 15.72 -3.94
CA SER A 52 5.84 17.05 -3.57
C SER A 52 7.25 16.85 -3.01
N PRO A 53 8.31 17.31 -3.70
CA PRO A 53 9.66 17.21 -3.19
C PRO A 53 9.72 18.00 -1.88
N ARG A 54 10.23 17.36 -0.83
CA ARG A 54 10.70 18.08 0.37
C ARG A 54 12.21 18.13 0.33
#